data_AF-A0A248TMR6-F1
#
_entry.id   AF-A0A248TMR6-F1
#
_cell.length_a   1.000
_cell.length_b   1.000
_cell.length_c   1.000
_cell.angle_alpha   90.00
_cell.angle_beta   90.00
_cell.angle_gamma   90.00
#
_symmetry.space_group_name_H-M   'P 1'
#
loop_
_entity.id
_entity.type
_entity.pdbx_description
1 polymer ?
#
loop_
_entity_poly.entity_id
_entity_poly.type
_entity_poly.pdbx_seq_one_letter_code
_entity_poly.pdbx_strand_id
1 'polypeptide(L)'
;MRKKGRFFITGWNVTTNQFEYSIVYQNKVKAMGEFSEGLNEQELAILVSLIQKNGKKVSQVKYSISPSICIQLCFRDIIEDTLIHPQFMQFLPTEQWETCTWERLLIENANIDSSIEVTHPEKPLWDNPKINKEQLIAYLVCVAPRLLPFVKNRLLTTIRYPHGYIGKECFYQKNKPDYAPSFVNSFIKDEIDYILCNDLSTLVWLGNQLALEYHTPFETIGSDHPLDIVFDLDPPDETHFLLAVDAAQKLNKIFEELNIIGFPKLTGGKGIQVHIPIMHHHFSYEDTRLFTSFIASYLVEKKPRFIYDRKNEKESREKVIYRLYTACRRKNDDCSLLS
;
A
#
# COMPACT_ATOMS: atom_id res chain seq x y z
N MET A 1 3.20 24.10 -5.64
CA MET A 1 2.76 23.70 -6.98
C MET A 1 1.24 23.51 -6.94
N ARG A 2 0.47 24.01 -7.92
CA ARG A 2 -0.98 23.77 -7.94
C ARG A 2 -1.24 22.32 -8.35
N LYS A 3 -2.08 21.63 -7.59
CA LYS A 3 -2.57 20.27 -7.89
C LYS A 3 -3.61 20.33 -9.01
N LYS A 4 -3.79 19.23 -9.72
CA LYS A 4 -4.76 19.11 -10.83
C LYS A 4 -5.51 17.80 -10.73
N GLY A 5 -6.75 17.77 -11.18
CA GLY A 5 -7.56 16.55 -11.15
C GLY A 5 -8.65 16.56 -12.19
N ARG A 6 -9.12 15.36 -12.54
CA ARG A 6 -10.25 15.13 -13.45
C ARG A 6 -11.51 14.93 -12.62
N PHE A 7 -12.57 15.64 -12.98
CA PHE A 7 -13.86 15.63 -12.30
C PHE A 7 -14.97 15.66 -13.33
N PHE A 8 -16.21 15.48 -12.90
CA PHE A 8 -17.37 15.66 -13.77
C PHE A 8 -18.44 16.50 -13.10
N ILE A 9 -19.18 17.25 -13.93
CA ILE A 9 -20.26 18.12 -13.49
C ILE A 9 -21.49 17.29 -13.14
N THR A 10 -22.16 17.66 -12.05
CA THR A 10 -23.40 17.02 -11.55
C THR A 10 -24.54 18.01 -11.30
N GLY A 11 -24.25 19.31 -11.31
CA GLY A 11 -25.26 20.35 -11.10
C GLY A 11 -24.76 21.75 -11.40
N TRP A 12 -25.70 22.69 -11.41
CA TRP A 12 -25.44 24.11 -11.60
C TRP A 12 -26.48 24.94 -10.84
N ASN A 13 -26.00 25.92 -10.08
CA ASN A 13 -26.80 26.93 -9.41
C ASN A 13 -26.89 28.17 -10.30
N VAL A 14 -28.09 28.46 -10.80
CA VAL A 14 -28.37 29.55 -11.74
C VAL A 14 -28.16 30.93 -11.10
N THR A 15 -28.34 31.06 -9.79
CA THR A 15 -28.28 32.35 -9.09
C THR A 15 -26.84 32.75 -8.77
N THR A 16 -26.04 31.80 -8.26
CA THR A 16 -24.64 32.05 -7.89
C THR A 16 -23.67 31.77 -9.02
N ASN A 17 -24.15 31.16 -10.11
CA ASN A 17 -23.34 30.66 -11.22
C ASN A 17 -22.24 29.68 -10.76
N GLN A 18 -22.55 28.87 -9.75
CA GLN A 18 -21.67 27.83 -9.22
C GLN A 18 -22.01 26.48 -9.85
N PHE A 19 -20.96 25.71 -10.17
CA PHE A 19 -21.07 24.39 -10.79
C PHE A 19 -20.66 23.30 -9.81
N GLU A 20 -21.57 22.36 -9.57
CA GLU A 20 -21.34 21.21 -8.69
C GLU A 20 -20.52 20.16 -9.45
N TYR A 21 -19.41 19.74 -8.86
CA TYR A 21 -18.53 18.71 -9.41
C TYR A 21 -18.40 17.53 -8.46
N SER A 22 -18.19 16.37 -9.06
CA SER A 22 -18.11 15.08 -8.39
C SER A 22 -16.92 14.27 -8.90
N ILE A 23 -16.61 13.21 -8.15
CA ILE A 23 -15.59 12.22 -8.46
C ILE A 23 -16.13 10.81 -8.21
N VAL A 24 -15.55 9.78 -8.80
CA VAL A 24 -15.82 8.39 -8.45
C VAL A 24 -15.00 8.00 -7.24
N TYR A 25 -15.66 7.55 -6.17
CA TYR A 25 -15.03 7.02 -4.97
C TYR A 25 -15.73 5.73 -4.54
N GLN A 26 -14.98 4.64 -4.36
CA GLN A 26 -15.55 3.31 -4.03
C GLN A 26 -16.69 2.89 -4.98
N ASN A 27 -16.50 3.10 -6.29
CA ASN A 27 -17.49 2.83 -7.35
C ASN A 27 -18.81 3.60 -7.22
N LYS A 28 -18.81 4.73 -6.50
CA LYS A 28 -19.97 5.62 -6.35
C LYS A 28 -19.61 7.04 -6.73
N VAL A 29 -20.60 7.78 -7.23
CA VAL A 29 -20.47 9.23 -7.42
C VAL A 29 -20.42 9.89 -6.04
N LYS A 30 -19.34 10.60 -5.75
CA LYS A 30 -19.13 11.41 -4.55
C LYS A 30 -19.09 12.88 -4.95
N ALA A 31 -20.02 13.67 -4.43
CA ALA A 31 -19.99 15.12 -4.55
C ALA A 31 -18.78 15.68 -3.82
N MET A 32 -18.02 16.55 -4.49
CA MET A 32 -16.77 17.12 -3.97
C MET A 32 -16.87 18.60 -3.62
N GLY A 33 -17.79 19.32 -4.28
CA GLY A 33 -18.05 20.71 -3.99
C GLY A 33 -18.51 21.49 -5.22
N GLU A 34 -18.24 22.79 -5.20
CA GLU A 34 -18.62 23.73 -6.24
C GLU A 34 -17.45 24.60 -6.69
N PHE A 35 -17.47 25.05 -7.94
CA PHE A 35 -16.54 26.06 -8.46
C PHE A 35 -17.27 27.07 -9.36
N SER A 36 -16.70 28.26 -9.49
CA SER A 36 -17.14 29.31 -10.44
C SER A 36 -15.97 30.05 -11.09
N GLU A 37 -14.74 29.82 -10.64
CA GLU A 37 -13.54 30.48 -11.14
C GLU A 37 -12.89 29.71 -12.30
N GLY A 38 -12.17 30.42 -13.17
CA GLY A 38 -11.35 29.84 -14.24
C GLY A 38 -12.04 29.68 -15.60
N LEU A 39 -13.37 29.82 -15.67
CA LEU A 39 -14.12 29.82 -16.93
C LEU A 39 -14.03 31.19 -17.61
N ASN A 40 -13.71 31.23 -18.90
CA ASN A 40 -13.95 32.41 -19.72
C ASN A 40 -15.43 32.50 -20.19
N GLU A 41 -15.83 33.63 -20.79
CA GLU A 41 -17.22 33.86 -21.21
C GLU A 41 -17.74 32.79 -22.19
N GLN A 42 -16.90 32.32 -23.11
CA GLN A 42 -17.28 31.31 -24.10
C GLN A 42 -17.46 29.93 -23.44
N GLU A 43 -16.51 29.54 -22.58
CA GLU A 43 -16.57 28.27 -21.84
C GLU A 43 -17.78 28.23 -20.90
N LEU A 44 -18.07 29.34 -20.23
CA LEU A 44 -19.25 29.48 -19.39
C LEU A 44 -20.54 29.28 -20.21
N ALA A 45 -20.66 29.96 -21.36
CA ALA A 45 -21.83 29.82 -22.23
C ALA A 45 -22.00 28.38 -22.74
N ILE A 46 -20.90 27.71 -23.10
CA ILE A 46 -20.90 26.30 -23.53
C ILE A 46 -21.39 25.40 -22.38
N LEU A 47 -20.80 25.53 -21.19
CA LEU A 47 -21.16 24.69 -20.04
C LEU A 47 -22.63 24.84 -19.65
N VAL A 48 -23.11 26.09 -19.56
CA VAL A 48 -24.52 26.39 -19.28
C VAL A 48 -25.43 25.79 -20.35
N SER A 49 -25.10 25.95 -21.63
CA SER A 49 -25.87 25.38 -22.74
C SER A 49 -25.95 23.85 -22.66
N LEU A 50 -24.82 23.18 -22.37
CA LEU A 50 -24.78 21.73 -22.21
C LEU A 50 -25.64 21.25 -21.04
N ILE A 51 -25.61 21.95 -19.90
CA ILE A 51 -26.41 21.62 -18.73
C ILE A 51 -27.90 21.88 -18.98
N GLN A 52 -28.26 22.97 -19.64
CA GLN A 52 -29.65 23.26 -19.97
C GLN A 52 -30.21 22.25 -20.98
N LYS A 53 -29.40 21.80 -21.94
CA LYS A 53 -29.79 20.83 -22.97
C LYS A 53 -29.95 19.40 -22.42
N ASN A 54 -29.02 18.96 -21.56
CA ASN A 54 -28.93 17.55 -21.15
C ASN A 54 -29.32 17.32 -19.68
N GLY A 55 -29.41 18.37 -18.87
CA GLY A 55 -29.79 18.31 -17.47
C GLY A 55 -31.30 18.47 -17.25
N LYS A 56 -31.70 18.36 -15.99
CA LYS A 56 -33.07 18.58 -15.52
C LYS A 56 -33.08 19.75 -14.55
N LYS A 57 -34.03 20.65 -14.73
CA LYS A 57 -34.29 21.72 -13.76
C LYS A 57 -34.99 21.10 -12.54
N VAL A 58 -34.31 21.07 -11.40
CA VAL A 58 -34.81 20.44 -10.15
C VAL A 58 -35.50 21.46 -9.27
N SER A 59 -35.10 22.73 -9.35
CA SER A 59 -35.76 23.86 -8.68
C SER A 59 -35.66 25.12 -9.53
N GLN A 60 -36.23 26.23 -9.08
CA GLN A 60 -36.08 27.51 -9.78
C GLN A 60 -34.62 27.94 -9.94
N VAL A 61 -33.75 27.52 -9.02
CA VAL A 61 -32.35 27.95 -8.93
C VAL A 61 -31.33 26.86 -9.26
N LYS A 62 -31.74 25.60 -9.43
CA LYS A 62 -30.82 24.46 -9.58
C LYS A 62 -31.15 23.56 -10.77
N TYR A 63 -30.12 23.27 -11.56
CA TYR A 63 -30.08 22.17 -12.51
C TYR A 63 -29.30 21.00 -11.92
N SER A 64 -29.74 19.79 -12.25
CA SER A 64 -28.98 18.56 -12.03
C SER A 64 -28.73 17.89 -13.38
N ILE A 65 -27.54 17.34 -13.57
CA ILE A 65 -27.16 16.62 -14.78
C ILE A 65 -26.56 15.28 -14.37
N SER A 66 -26.87 14.24 -15.14
CA SER A 66 -26.18 12.96 -15.00
C SER A 66 -24.68 13.11 -15.34
N PRO A 67 -23.78 12.36 -14.68
CA PRO A 67 -22.36 12.39 -14.98
C PRO A 67 -22.10 12.23 -16.48
N SER A 68 -21.50 13.23 -17.11
CA SER A 68 -21.29 13.26 -18.57
C SER A 68 -20.30 14.33 -19.02
N ILE A 69 -20.26 15.47 -18.34
CA ILE A 69 -19.35 16.57 -18.69
C ILE A 69 -18.11 16.46 -17.81
N CYS A 70 -17.05 15.86 -18.35
CA CYS A 70 -15.76 15.75 -17.68
C CYS A 70 -14.95 17.04 -17.86
N ILE A 71 -14.26 17.45 -16.80
CA ILE A 71 -13.46 18.67 -16.70
C ILE A 71 -12.16 18.39 -15.97
N GLN A 72 -11.17 19.24 -16.20
CA GLN A 72 -10.00 19.33 -15.35
C GLN A 72 -10.13 20.57 -14.45
N LEU A 73 -9.89 20.38 -13.15
CA LEU A 73 -9.77 21.46 -12.17
C LEU A 73 -8.33 21.55 -11.67
N CYS A 74 -7.85 22.76 -11.42
CA CYS A 74 -6.67 22.97 -10.58
C CYS A 74 -7.10 23.46 -9.20
N PHE A 75 -6.33 23.10 -8.17
CA PHE A 75 -6.64 23.42 -6.78
C PHE A 75 -5.36 23.52 -5.95
N ARG A 76 -5.45 24.12 -4.77
CA ARG A 76 -4.31 24.29 -3.87
C ARG A 76 -4.02 23.00 -3.09
N ASP A 77 -5.04 22.45 -2.46
CA ASP A 77 -4.93 21.25 -1.64
C ASP A 77 -6.28 20.53 -1.51
N ILE A 78 -6.27 19.38 -0.84
CA ILE A 78 -7.47 18.62 -0.46
C ILE A 78 -7.51 18.51 1.06
N ILE A 79 -8.59 19.00 1.68
CA ILE A 79 -8.80 18.95 3.13
C ILE A 79 -10.19 18.35 3.35
N GLU A 80 -10.28 17.30 4.16
CA GLU A 80 -11.55 16.62 4.48
C GLU A 80 -12.40 16.36 3.23
N ASP A 81 -11.77 15.77 2.21
CA ASP A 81 -12.38 15.44 0.91
C ASP A 81 -12.91 16.65 0.10
N THR A 82 -12.47 17.87 0.40
CA THR A 82 -12.88 19.09 -0.33
C THR A 82 -11.67 19.74 -0.99
N LEU A 83 -11.82 20.17 -2.25
CA LEU A 83 -10.77 20.92 -2.94
C LEU A 83 -10.70 22.35 -2.43
N ILE A 84 -9.49 22.85 -2.20
CA ILE A 84 -9.25 24.21 -1.76
C ILE A 84 -8.93 25.11 -2.96
N HIS A 85 -9.78 26.12 -3.20
CA HIS A 85 -9.73 27.02 -4.37
C HIS A 85 -9.74 26.27 -5.71
N PRO A 86 -10.78 25.47 -6.02
CA PRO A 86 -10.91 24.83 -7.31
C PRO A 86 -11.14 25.86 -8.41
N GLN A 87 -10.35 25.79 -9.48
CA GLN A 87 -10.49 26.63 -10.67
C GLN A 87 -10.56 25.75 -11.90
N PHE A 88 -11.47 26.07 -12.80
CA PHE A 88 -11.59 25.42 -14.10
C PHE A 88 -10.29 25.56 -14.90
N MET A 89 -9.91 24.48 -15.57
CA MET A 89 -8.78 24.47 -16.50
C MET A 89 -9.19 24.19 -17.93
N GLN A 90 -9.96 23.12 -18.16
CA GLN A 90 -10.38 22.71 -19.50
C GLN A 90 -11.48 21.66 -19.44
N PHE A 91 -12.22 21.50 -20.54
CA PHE A 91 -13.11 20.36 -20.76
C PHE A 91 -12.30 19.12 -21.19
N LEU A 92 -12.80 17.94 -20.83
CA LEU A 92 -12.22 16.65 -21.19
C LEU A 92 -13.24 15.83 -22.01
N PRO A 93 -13.52 16.21 -23.27
CA PRO A 93 -14.65 15.66 -24.04
C PRO A 93 -14.52 14.17 -24.38
N THR A 94 -13.29 13.62 -24.35
CA THR A 94 -13.03 12.20 -24.61
C THR A 94 -12.99 11.36 -23.33
N GLU A 95 -12.95 11.99 -22.16
CA GLU A 95 -12.85 11.30 -20.88
C GLU A 95 -14.22 10.74 -20.47
N GLN A 96 -14.23 9.50 -19.99
CA GLN A 96 -15.43 8.91 -19.40
C GLN A 96 -15.51 9.34 -17.93
N TRP A 97 -16.70 9.64 -17.41
CA TRP A 97 -16.80 10.14 -16.04
C TRP A 97 -16.38 9.07 -15.02
N GLU A 98 -16.50 7.79 -15.37
CA GLU A 98 -16.10 6.64 -14.56
C GLU A 98 -14.59 6.59 -14.30
N THR A 99 -13.76 7.20 -15.17
CA THR A 99 -12.30 7.25 -15.01
C THR A 99 -11.82 8.46 -14.20
N CYS A 100 -12.73 9.36 -13.83
CA CYS A 100 -12.48 10.44 -12.88
C CYS A 100 -12.54 9.87 -11.46
N THR A 101 -11.57 9.03 -11.09
CA THR A 101 -11.52 8.32 -9.81
C THR A 101 -10.68 9.07 -8.77
N TRP A 102 -11.02 8.85 -7.50
CA TRP A 102 -10.22 9.34 -6.38
C TRP A 102 -8.80 8.77 -6.39
N GLU A 103 -8.67 7.50 -6.74
CA GLU A 103 -7.40 6.81 -6.87
C GLU A 103 -6.50 7.49 -7.91
N ARG A 104 -7.05 7.83 -9.08
CA ARG A 104 -6.32 8.59 -10.10
C ARG A 104 -5.90 9.97 -9.62
N LEU A 105 -6.79 10.67 -8.91
CA LEU A 105 -6.48 11.98 -8.31
C LEU A 105 -5.26 11.89 -7.38
N LEU A 106 -5.18 10.85 -6.55
CA LEU A 106 -4.05 10.63 -5.66
C LEU A 106 -2.76 10.34 -6.42
N ILE A 107 -2.83 9.48 -7.44
CA ILE A 107 -1.66 9.08 -8.25
C ILE A 107 -1.11 10.28 -9.05
N GLU A 108 -1.98 11.03 -9.74
CA GLU A 108 -1.57 12.16 -10.58
C GLU A 108 -0.99 13.34 -9.77
N ASN A 109 -1.29 13.42 -8.47
CA ASN A 109 -0.74 14.43 -7.57
C ASN A 109 0.34 13.89 -6.62
N ALA A 110 0.76 12.63 -6.81
CA ALA A 110 1.90 12.05 -6.11
C ALA A 110 3.20 12.65 -6.66
N ASN A 111 4.18 12.90 -5.78
CA ASN A 111 5.51 13.34 -6.20
C ASN A 111 6.34 12.13 -6.66
N ILE A 112 6.05 11.65 -7.88
CA ILE A 112 6.73 10.54 -8.54
C ILE A 112 7.45 11.01 -9.80
N ASP A 113 8.40 10.20 -10.26
CA ASP A 113 9.13 10.45 -11.50
C ASP A 113 8.17 10.53 -12.70
N SER A 114 8.32 11.57 -13.52
CA SER A 114 7.43 11.84 -14.65
C SER A 114 7.46 10.80 -15.76
N SER A 115 8.48 9.92 -15.78
CA SER A 115 8.57 8.81 -16.73
C SER A 115 7.67 7.63 -16.37
N ILE A 116 7.07 7.61 -15.18
CA ILE A 116 6.17 6.53 -14.75
C ILE A 116 4.80 6.72 -15.38
N GLU A 117 4.43 5.79 -16.26
CA GLU A 117 3.07 5.66 -16.79
C GLU A 117 2.38 4.43 -16.17
N VAL A 118 1.22 4.66 -15.53
CA VAL A 118 0.40 3.55 -15.00
C VAL A 118 -0.36 2.89 -16.15
N THR A 119 0.05 1.67 -16.50
CA THR A 119 -0.56 0.91 -17.60
C THR A 119 -1.70 0.02 -17.09
N HIS A 120 -2.77 -0.15 -17.86
CA HIS A 120 -3.92 -1.02 -17.51
C HIS A 120 -4.47 -0.77 -16.08
N PRO A 121 -4.78 0.48 -15.69
CA PRO A 121 -5.27 0.82 -14.33
C PRO A 121 -6.51 0.02 -13.91
N GLU A 122 -7.36 -0.33 -14.87
CA GLU A 122 -8.60 -1.10 -14.70
C GLU A 122 -8.37 -2.60 -14.45
N LYS A 123 -7.13 -3.09 -14.59
CA LYS A 123 -6.82 -4.52 -14.49
C LYS A 123 -7.26 -5.08 -13.12
N PRO A 124 -8.14 -6.10 -13.08
CA PRO A 124 -8.60 -6.68 -11.84
C PRO A 124 -7.46 -7.48 -11.17
N LEU A 125 -7.33 -7.31 -9.85
CA LEU A 125 -6.32 -7.97 -9.04
C LEU A 125 -6.92 -8.91 -7.98
N TRP A 126 -8.08 -8.54 -7.41
CA TRP A 126 -8.88 -9.38 -6.50
C TRP A 126 -10.35 -9.33 -6.89
N ASP A 127 -11.07 -10.44 -6.68
CA ASP A 127 -12.52 -10.53 -6.91
C ASP A 127 -13.34 -10.20 -5.66
N ASN A 128 -12.81 -10.50 -4.48
CA ASN A 128 -13.48 -10.25 -3.20
C ASN A 128 -12.46 -9.83 -2.12
N PRO A 129 -12.41 -8.53 -1.75
CA PRO A 129 -13.11 -7.41 -2.39
C PRO A 129 -12.63 -7.18 -3.84
N LYS A 130 -13.47 -6.55 -4.67
CA LYS A 130 -13.09 -6.16 -6.04
C LYS A 130 -12.05 -5.04 -5.99
N ILE A 131 -10.80 -5.36 -6.30
CA ILE A 131 -9.68 -4.41 -6.30
C ILE A 131 -9.00 -4.48 -7.66
N ASN A 132 -8.73 -3.32 -8.26
CA ASN A 132 -7.97 -3.17 -9.51
C ASN A 132 -6.56 -2.60 -9.27
N LYS A 133 -5.77 -2.49 -10.34
CA LYS A 133 -4.41 -2.00 -10.30
C LYS A 133 -4.30 -0.52 -9.89
N GLU A 134 -5.20 0.34 -10.34
CA GLU A 134 -5.24 1.74 -9.94
C GLU A 134 -5.39 1.89 -8.42
N GLN A 135 -6.28 1.10 -7.81
CA GLN A 135 -6.48 1.05 -6.37
C GLN A 135 -5.24 0.58 -5.61
N LEU A 136 -4.54 -0.45 -6.11
CA LEU A 136 -3.26 -0.87 -5.52
C LEU A 136 -2.24 0.28 -5.53
N ILE A 137 -2.09 0.97 -6.66
CA ILE A 137 -1.08 2.02 -6.77
C ILE A 137 -1.44 3.22 -5.90
N ALA A 138 -2.71 3.63 -5.88
CA ALA A 138 -3.18 4.68 -4.98
C ALA A 138 -2.98 4.30 -3.51
N TYR A 139 -3.22 3.04 -3.14
CA TYR A 139 -2.91 2.52 -1.81
C TYR A 139 -1.41 2.66 -1.49
N LEU A 140 -0.52 2.25 -2.40
CA LEU A 140 0.93 2.39 -2.23
C LEU A 140 1.35 3.86 -2.03
N VAL A 141 0.77 4.79 -2.80
CA VAL A 141 1.00 6.24 -2.62
C VAL A 141 0.60 6.68 -1.22
N CYS A 142 -0.56 6.25 -0.73
CA CYS A 142 -1.04 6.62 0.61
C CYS A 142 -0.19 6.02 1.74
N VAL A 143 0.25 4.78 1.62
CA VAL A 143 1.01 4.11 2.69
C VAL A 143 2.51 4.36 2.63
N ALA A 144 3.04 4.88 1.52
CA ALA A 144 4.47 5.11 1.31
C ALA A 144 5.18 5.80 2.49
N PRO A 145 4.64 6.87 3.13
CA PRO A 145 5.33 7.51 4.26
C PRO A 145 5.57 6.57 5.45
N ARG A 146 4.72 5.56 5.62
CA ARG A 146 4.83 4.56 6.69
C ARG A 146 5.56 3.29 6.23
N LEU A 147 5.47 2.94 4.94
CA LEU A 147 6.08 1.75 4.37
C LEU A 147 7.57 1.96 4.07
N LEU A 148 7.92 3.08 3.44
CA LEU A 148 9.28 3.35 2.97
C LEU A 148 10.36 3.23 4.06
N PRO A 149 10.15 3.69 5.32
CA PRO A 149 11.13 3.49 6.38
C PRO A 149 11.55 2.03 6.60
N PHE A 150 10.68 1.06 6.32
CA PHE A 150 10.96 -0.36 6.51
C PHE A 150 11.68 -1.01 5.33
N VAL A 151 11.49 -0.51 4.10
CA VAL A 151 12.17 -1.03 2.89
C VAL A 151 13.45 -0.30 2.51
N LYS A 152 13.63 0.91 3.03
CA LYS A 152 14.72 1.80 2.62
C LYS A 152 16.08 1.19 2.94
N ASN A 153 16.98 1.26 1.95
CA ASN A 153 18.35 0.73 2.01
C ASN A 153 18.42 -0.77 2.35
N ARG A 154 17.41 -1.55 1.97
CA ARG A 154 17.39 -3.01 2.14
C ARG A 154 17.33 -3.69 0.77
N LEU A 155 17.96 -4.86 0.68
CA LEU A 155 17.94 -5.70 -0.52
C LEU A 155 16.54 -6.26 -0.68
N LEU A 156 15.78 -5.74 -1.65
CA LEU A 156 14.37 -6.08 -1.79
C LEU A 156 14.19 -7.35 -2.61
N THR A 157 13.47 -8.32 -2.06
CA THR A 157 12.76 -9.34 -2.83
C THR A 157 11.31 -8.87 -3.01
N THR A 158 10.72 -9.11 -4.18
CA THR A 158 9.29 -8.89 -4.40
C THR A 158 8.63 -10.16 -4.89
N ILE A 159 7.35 -10.35 -4.53
CA ILE A 159 6.50 -11.37 -5.16
C ILE A 159 5.53 -10.65 -6.08
N ARG A 160 5.62 -11.00 -7.37
CA ARG A 160 4.81 -10.40 -8.42
C ARG A 160 3.69 -11.33 -8.82
N TYR A 161 2.52 -10.75 -9.09
CA TYR A 161 1.31 -11.43 -9.55
C TYR A 161 0.90 -10.84 -10.90
N PRO A 162 1.50 -11.28 -12.02
CA PRO A 162 1.25 -10.71 -13.35
C PRO A 162 -0.22 -10.76 -13.78
N HIS A 163 -0.98 -11.71 -13.27
CA HIS A 163 -2.41 -11.90 -13.55
C HIS A 163 -3.30 -11.47 -12.37
N GLY A 164 -2.75 -10.69 -11.43
CA GLY A 164 -3.41 -10.39 -10.16
C GLY A 164 -3.46 -11.60 -9.24
N TYR A 165 -3.93 -11.40 -8.01
CA TYR A 165 -4.11 -12.47 -7.04
C TYR A 165 -5.20 -13.47 -7.47
N ILE A 166 -6.14 -13.04 -8.34
CA ILE A 166 -7.14 -13.90 -8.99
C ILE A 166 -6.47 -15.03 -9.77
N GLY A 167 -5.40 -14.73 -10.52
CA GLY A 167 -4.69 -15.72 -11.32
C GLY A 167 -3.87 -16.72 -10.50
N LYS A 168 -3.60 -16.43 -9.21
CA LYS A 168 -2.79 -17.22 -8.26
C LYS A 168 -1.32 -17.45 -8.64
N GLU A 169 -0.98 -17.38 -9.92
CA GLU A 169 0.39 -17.46 -10.41
C GLU A 169 1.21 -16.27 -9.93
N CYS A 170 2.36 -16.57 -9.33
CA CYS A 170 3.30 -15.58 -8.83
C CYS A 170 4.73 -16.03 -9.05
N PHE A 171 5.65 -15.07 -9.00
CA PHE A 171 7.08 -15.36 -9.03
C PHE A 171 7.87 -14.39 -8.16
N TYR A 172 9.01 -14.86 -7.67
CA TYR A 172 9.96 -14.07 -6.89
C TYR A 172 10.88 -13.28 -7.82
N GLN A 173 11.04 -11.99 -7.53
CA GLN A 173 11.98 -11.12 -8.21
C GLN A 173 12.95 -10.50 -7.19
N LYS A 174 14.22 -10.86 -7.32
CA LYS A 174 15.35 -10.27 -6.57
C LYS A 174 16.16 -9.33 -7.46
N ASN A 175 16.49 -9.80 -8.66
CA ASN A 175 17.32 -9.07 -9.61
C ASN A 175 16.58 -7.88 -10.22
N LYS A 176 17.27 -6.75 -10.35
CA LYS A 176 16.82 -5.59 -11.10
C LYS A 176 16.78 -5.96 -12.59
N PRO A 177 15.63 -5.78 -13.26
CA PRO A 177 15.53 -6.05 -14.68
C PRO A 177 16.19 -4.95 -15.52
N ASP A 178 16.68 -5.29 -16.72
CA ASP A 178 17.34 -4.35 -17.64
C ASP A 178 16.43 -3.18 -18.08
N TYR A 179 15.12 -3.39 -18.08
CA TYR A 179 14.14 -2.34 -18.41
C TYR A 179 13.83 -1.40 -17.25
N ALA A 180 14.44 -1.58 -16.08
CA ALA A 180 14.21 -0.71 -14.94
C ALA A 180 14.60 0.74 -15.26
N PRO A 181 13.73 1.72 -14.99
CA PRO A 181 14.05 3.14 -15.18
C PRO A 181 15.31 3.56 -14.44
N SER A 182 15.96 4.61 -14.92
CA SER A 182 17.23 5.11 -14.37
C SER A 182 17.14 5.56 -12.91
N PHE A 183 15.95 6.00 -12.44
CA PHE A 183 15.74 6.38 -11.04
C PHE A 183 15.71 5.19 -10.08
N VAL A 184 15.52 3.96 -10.58
CA VAL A 184 15.46 2.75 -9.74
C VAL A 184 16.88 2.39 -9.29
N ASN A 185 17.20 2.66 -8.04
CA ASN A 185 18.50 2.32 -7.45
C ASN A 185 18.64 0.81 -7.21
N SER A 186 19.88 0.33 -7.21
CA SER A 186 20.18 -1.08 -6.93
C SER A 186 21.51 -1.28 -6.20
N PHE A 187 21.73 -2.49 -5.68
CA PHE A 187 22.94 -2.88 -4.98
C PHE A 187 23.30 -4.33 -5.29
N ILE A 188 24.55 -4.56 -5.71
CA ILE A 188 25.05 -5.89 -6.04
C ILE A 188 25.53 -6.60 -4.76
N LYS A 189 24.93 -7.75 -4.46
CA LYS A 189 25.39 -8.67 -3.40
C LYS A 189 25.25 -10.11 -3.90
N ASP A 190 26.29 -10.92 -3.70
CA ASP A 190 26.31 -12.34 -4.10
C ASP A 190 25.87 -12.56 -5.56
N GLU A 191 26.43 -11.76 -6.49
CA GLU A 191 26.15 -11.80 -7.94
C GLU A 191 24.73 -11.40 -8.36
N ILE A 192 23.89 -10.92 -7.43
CA ILE A 192 22.53 -10.45 -7.70
C ILE A 192 22.48 -8.92 -7.55
N ASP A 193 21.94 -8.21 -8.54
CA ASP A 193 21.70 -6.77 -8.47
C ASP A 193 20.31 -6.50 -7.87
N TYR A 194 20.25 -6.29 -6.55
CA TYR A 194 18.97 -6.12 -5.84
C TYR A 194 18.40 -4.72 -6.03
N ILE A 195 17.09 -4.63 -6.23
CA ILE A 195 16.38 -3.34 -6.24
C ILE A 195 16.40 -2.72 -4.84
N LEU A 196 16.65 -1.41 -4.75
CA LEU A 196 16.50 -0.61 -3.53
C LEU A 196 15.27 0.28 -3.62
N CYS A 197 14.23 -0.05 -2.86
CA CYS A 197 13.00 0.75 -2.80
C CYS A 197 13.15 1.92 -1.82
N ASN A 198 13.89 2.94 -2.23
CA ASN A 198 14.25 4.09 -1.37
C ASN A 198 13.26 5.26 -1.41
N ASP A 199 12.38 5.29 -2.41
CA ASP A 199 11.49 6.39 -2.69
C ASP A 199 10.13 5.94 -3.25
N LEU A 200 9.21 6.90 -3.34
CA LEU A 200 7.85 6.67 -3.83
C LEU A 200 7.83 6.26 -5.31
N SER A 201 8.70 6.83 -6.14
CA SER A 201 8.80 6.49 -7.56
C SER A 201 9.11 5.01 -7.76
N THR A 202 10.09 4.48 -7.03
CA THR A 202 10.45 3.07 -7.07
C THR A 202 9.31 2.17 -6.57
N LEU A 203 8.65 2.57 -5.47
CA LEU A 203 7.50 1.83 -4.93
C LEU A 203 6.34 1.76 -5.94
N VAL A 204 5.99 2.88 -6.55
CA VAL A 204 4.92 2.95 -7.57
C VAL A 204 5.30 2.16 -8.81
N TRP A 205 6.57 2.21 -9.25
CA TRP A 205 7.06 1.42 -10.38
C TRP A 205 6.99 -0.10 -10.12
N LEU A 206 7.29 -0.54 -8.89
CA LEU A 206 7.10 -1.93 -8.46
C LEU A 206 5.61 -2.31 -8.43
N GLY A 207 4.75 -1.45 -7.87
CA GLY A 207 3.29 -1.65 -7.89
C GLY A 207 2.71 -1.72 -9.31
N ASN A 208 3.21 -0.90 -10.24
CA ASN A 208 2.83 -0.91 -11.65
C ASN A 208 3.17 -2.25 -12.34
N GLN A 209 4.17 -2.95 -11.82
CA GLN A 209 4.59 -4.28 -12.24
C GLN A 209 3.87 -5.43 -11.51
N LEU A 210 2.88 -5.10 -10.68
CA LEU A 210 2.10 -6.01 -9.84
C LEU A 210 2.94 -6.75 -8.80
N ALA A 211 3.95 -6.08 -8.24
CA ALA A 211 4.56 -6.50 -6.99
C ALA A 211 3.55 -6.27 -5.85
N LEU A 212 3.04 -7.36 -5.28
CA LEU A 212 2.06 -7.30 -4.19
C LEU A 212 2.72 -7.47 -2.83
N GLU A 213 3.79 -8.27 -2.76
CA GLU A 213 4.52 -8.53 -1.52
C GLU A 213 5.94 -7.99 -1.62
N TYR A 214 6.40 -7.39 -0.52
CA TYR A 214 7.68 -6.71 -0.39
C TYR A 214 8.43 -7.32 0.78
N HIS A 215 9.61 -7.85 0.49
CA HIS A 215 10.32 -8.77 1.34
C HIS A 215 11.73 -8.25 1.57
N THR A 216 12.08 -8.01 2.83
CA THR A 216 13.38 -7.43 3.18
C THR A 216 14.13 -8.23 4.24
N PRO A 217 15.46 -8.22 4.20
CA PRO A 217 16.28 -8.71 5.30
C PRO A 217 16.22 -7.75 6.50
N PHE A 218 16.73 -8.20 7.66
CA PHE A 218 16.74 -7.40 8.89
C PHE A 218 17.93 -6.44 8.99
N GLU A 219 18.89 -6.51 8.08
CA GLU A 219 19.95 -5.52 7.89
C GLU A 219 19.65 -4.53 6.76
N THR A 220 20.38 -3.41 6.75
CA THR A 220 20.52 -2.54 5.58
C THR A 220 21.75 -2.93 4.76
N ILE A 221 21.83 -2.45 3.52
CA ILE A 221 23.05 -2.56 2.70
C ILE A 221 24.28 -2.05 3.45
N GLY A 222 25.42 -2.71 3.25
CA GLY A 222 26.69 -2.37 3.91
C GLY A 222 26.80 -2.76 5.38
N SER A 223 25.81 -3.45 5.95
CA SER A 223 25.84 -3.99 7.31
C SER A 223 25.59 -5.50 7.29
N ASP A 224 26.21 -6.23 8.21
CA ASP A 224 25.90 -7.64 8.51
C ASP A 224 25.17 -7.79 9.86
N HIS A 225 24.75 -6.67 10.46
CA HIS A 225 24.06 -6.63 11.75
C HIS A 225 22.55 -6.42 11.57
N PRO A 226 21.71 -7.21 12.27
CA PRO A 226 20.27 -7.03 12.27
C PRO A 226 19.85 -5.73 12.97
N LEU A 227 18.69 -5.21 12.56
CA LEU A 227 18.02 -4.06 13.18
C LEU A 227 16.84 -4.47 14.07
N ASP A 228 16.35 -5.69 13.92
CA ASP A 228 15.23 -6.22 14.70
C ASP A 228 15.49 -7.67 15.10
N ILE A 229 15.00 -8.04 16.29
CA ILE A 229 14.76 -9.43 16.67
C ILE A 229 13.30 -9.73 16.42
N VAL A 230 12.99 -10.82 15.72
CA VAL A 230 11.61 -11.18 15.39
C VAL A 230 11.23 -12.54 15.95
N PHE A 231 10.06 -12.59 16.55
CA PHE A 231 9.38 -13.81 16.97
C PHE A 231 8.20 -14.04 16.04
N ASP A 232 8.26 -15.07 15.19
CA ASP A 232 7.13 -15.45 14.33
C ASP A 232 6.25 -16.50 15.04
N LEU A 233 4.95 -16.23 15.05
CA LEU A 233 3.94 -16.97 15.80
C LEU A 233 2.96 -17.57 14.79
N ASP A 234 3.24 -18.81 14.40
CA ASP A 234 2.50 -19.52 13.36
C ASP A 234 1.48 -20.51 13.96
N PRO A 235 0.18 -20.26 13.84
CA PRO A 235 -0.80 -21.27 14.19
C PRO A 235 -0.77 -22.42 13.17
N PRO A 236 -1.34 -23.60 13.51
CA PRO A 236 -1.44 -24.72 12.57
C PRO A 236 -2.10 -24.33 11.24
N ASP A 237 -3.21 -23.60 11.33
CA ASP A 237 -4.00 -23.09 10.21
C ASP A 237 -4.72 -21.79 10.61
N GLU A 238 -5.45 -21.21 9.65
CA GLU A 238 -6.15 -19.92 9.80
C GLU A 238 -7.26 -19.95 10.87
N THR A 239 -7.90 -21.10 11.11
CA THR A 239 -8.97 -21.23 12.13
C THR A 239 -8.41 -21.14 13.55
N HIS A 240 -7.11 -21.29 13.70
CA HIS A 240 -6.40 -21.27 14.96
C HIS A 240 -5.66 -19.94 15.23
N PHE A 241 -6.00 -18.86 14.53
CA PHE A 241 -5.37 -17.54 14.73
C PHE A 241 -5.32 -17.08 16.20
N LEU A 242 -6.37 -17.37 16.99
CA LEU A 242 -6.41 -17.02 18.41
C LEU A 242 -5.29 -17.67 19.24
N LEU A 243 -4.72 -18.77 18.77
CA LEU A 243 -3.54 -19.37 19.38
C LEU A 243 -2.28 -18.50 19.21
N ALA A 244 -2.13 -17.83 18.07
CA ALA A 244 -1.05 -16.87 17.85
C ALA A 244 -1.21 -15.63 18.73
N VAL A 245 -2.46 -15.18 18.95
CA VAL A 245 -2.77 -14.07 19.87
C VAL A 245 -2.40 -14.42 21.31
N ASP A 246 -2.81 -15.60 21.79
CA ASP A 246 -2.47 -16.09 23.13
C ASP A 246 -0.96 -16.27 23.31
N ALA A 247 -0.26 -16.76 22.28
CA ALA A 247 1.19 -16.83 22.22
C ALA A 247 1.85 -15.44 22.33
N ALA A 248 1.36 -14.46 21.56
CA ALA A 248 1.88 -13.08 21.58
C ALA A 248 1.70 -12.43 22.96
N GLN A 249 0.55 -12.64 23.61
CA GLN A 249 0.28 -12.13 24.96
C GLN A 249 1.21 -12.75 26.01
N LYS A 250 1.52 -14.04 25.89
CA LYS A 250 2.48 -14.71 26.79
C LYS A 250 3.90 -14.23 26.58
N LEU A 251 4.29 -14.04 25.31
CA LEU A 251 5.58 -13.46 24.97
C LEU A 251 5.71 -12.04 25.55
N ASN A 252 4.64 -11.24 25.47
CA ASN A 252 4.60 -9.90 26.05
C ASN A 252 4.82 -9.90 27.57
N LYS A 253 4.26 -10.87 28.32
CA LYS A 253 4.50 -10.99 29.77
C LYS A 253 5.98 -11.26 30.10
N ILE A 254 6.64 -12.09 29.29
CA ILE A 254 8.08 -12.33 29.45
C ILE A 254 8.86 -11.05 29.14
N PHE A 255 8.46 -10.33 28.09
CA PHE A 255 9.10 -9.05 27.75
C PHE A 255 8.91 -8.00 28.83
N GLU A 256 7.74 -7.92 29.48
CA GLU A 256 7.50 -7.06 30.64
C GLU A 256 8.45 -7.38 31.80
N GLU A 257 8.65 -8.67 32.12
CA GLU A 257 9.61 -9.11 33.16
C GLU A 257 11.07 -8.73 32.82
N LEU A 258 11.40 -8.71 31.52
CA LEU A 258 12.73 -8.37 31.02
C LEU A 258 12.90 -6.87 30.69
N ASN A 259 11.87 -6.04 30.90
CA ASN A 259 11.82 -4.64 30.46
C ASN A 259 12.12 -4.45 28.95
N ILE A 260 11.62 -5.37 28.13
CA ILE A 260 11.70 -5.34 26.67
C ILE A 260 10.35 -4.88 26.11
N ILE A 261 10.38 -4.07 25.05
CA ILE A 261 9.17 -3.66 24.33
C ILE A 261 9.12 -4.42 23.00
N GLY A 262 8.06 -5.21 22.81
CA GLY A 262 7.77 -5.90 21.55
C GLY A 262 6.64 -5.22 20.77
N PHE A 263 6.76 -5.19 19.45
CA PHE A 263 5.79 -4.59 18.53
C PHE A 263 5.13 -5.70 17.70
N PRO A 264 3.88 -6.10 18.02
CA PRO A 264 3.18 -7.11 17.26
C PRO A 264 2.70 -6.57 15.91
N LYS A 265 2.83 -7.41 14.87
CA LYS A 265 2.41 -7.15 13.49
C LYS A 265 1.74 -8.41 12.95
N LEU A 266 0.61 -8.24 12.26
CA LEU A 266 -0.03 -9.34 11.50
C LEU A 266 0.82 -9.69 10.28
N THR A 267 0.95 -10.98 9.96
CA THR A 267 1.76 -11.44 8.81
C THR A 267 1.00 -11.45 7.49
N GLY A 268 -0.27 -11.03 7.46
CA GLY A 268 -1.14 -11.12 6.27
C GLY A 268 -1.58 -12.52 5.85
N GLY A 269 -0.85 -13.54 6.29
CA GLY A 269 -1.27 -14.92 6.24
C GLY A 269 -2.04 -15.30 7.52
N LYS A 270 -1.52 -16.29 8.23
CA LYS A 270 -2.19 -16.89 9.39
C LYS A 270 -1.62 -16.47 10.75
N GLY A 271 -0.50 -15.75 10.79
CA GLY A 271 0.32 -15.61 11.99
C GLY A 271 0.48 -14.18 12.53
N ILE A 272 1.29 -14.06 13.57
CA ILE A 272 1.71 -12.79 14.18
C ILE A 272 3.23 -12.78 14.27
N GLN A 273 3.86 -11.69 13.85
CA GLN A 273 5.27 -11.42 14.13
C GLN A 273 5.38 -10.39 15.24
N VAL A 274 6.22 -10.64 16.23
CA VAL A 274 6.55 -9.67 17.28
C VAL A 274 7.98 -9.20 17.07
N HIS A 275 8.13 -7.93 16.73
CA HIS A 275 9.40 -7.27 16.43
C HIS A 275 9.96 -6.57 17.68
N ILE A 276 11.27 -6.68 17.88
CA ILE A 276 11.99 -5.98 18.94
C ILE A 276 13.12 -5.20 18.26
N PRO A 277 12.95 -3.88 18.07
CA PRO A 277 13.99 -3.04 17.52
C PRO A 277 15.23 -3.06 18.42
N ILE A 278 16.39 -3.23 17.80
CA ILE A 278 17.68 -3.23 18.48
C ILE A 278 18.56 -2.10 17.97
N MET A 279 19.48 -1.66 18.81
CA MET A 279 20.43 -0.62 18.43
C MET A 279 21.35 -1.11 17.31
N HIS A 280 21.61 -0.24 16.34
CA HIS A 280 22.50 -0.52 15.21
C HIS A 280 23.87 -1.03 15.68
N HIS A 281 24.37 -2.08 15.02
CA HIS A 281 25.69 -2.67 15.21
C HIS A 281 25.99 -3.26 16.61
N HIS A 282 25.01 -3.33 17.51
CA HIS A 282 25.25 -3.88 18.86
C HIS A 282 25.23 -5.40 18.91
N PHE A 283 24.37 -6.04 18.12
CA PHE A 283 24.22 -7.49 18.14
C PHE A 283 24.54 -8.08 16.77
N SER A 284 25.16 -9.25 16.78
CA SER A 284 25.27 -10.10 15.61
C SER A 284 24.01 -10.94 15.45
N TYR A 285 23.84 -11.54 14.28
CA TYR A 285 22.83 -12.56 14.05
C TYR A 285 22.98 -13.81 14.95
N GLU A 286 24.15 -14.06 15.51
CA GLU A 286 24.36 -15.15 16.46
C GLU A 286 23.83 -14.78 17.85
N ASP A 287 24.04 -13.55 18.29
CA ASP A 287 23.52 -13.04 19.56
C ASP A 287 21.98 -13.05 19.57
N THR A 288 21.36 -12.56 18.50
CA THR A 288 19.89 -12.56 18.39
C THR A 288 19.31 -13.96 18.35
N ARG A 289 20.04 -14.93 17.76
CA ARG A 289 19.69 -16.37 17.80
C ARG A 289 19.75 -16.95 19.19
N LEU A 290 20.77 -16.62 19.97
CA LEU A 290 20.89 -17.10 21.35
C LEU A 290 19.73 -16.60 22.19
N PHE A 291 19.42 -15.31 22.09
CA PHE A 291 18.30 -14.70 22.81
C PHE A 291 16.95 -15.32 22.43
N THR A 292 16.64 -15.39 21.14
CA THR A 292 15.38 -15.99 20.65
C THR A 292 15.23 -17.45 21.05
N SER A 293 16.31 -18.24 20.98
CA SER A 293 16.31 -19.66 21.38
C SER A 293 16.10 -19.84 22.88
N PHE A 294 16.65 -18.95 23.70
CA PHE A 294 16.43 -18.95 25.15
C PHE A 294 14.96 -18.68 25.49
N ILE A 295 14.37 -17.61 24.93
CA ILE A 295 12.97 -17.25 25.16
C ILE A 295 12.02 -18.36 24.65
N ALA A 296 12.33 -18.94 23.49
CA ALA A 296 11.62 -20.10 22.95
C ALA A 296 11.55 -21.26 23.94
N SER A 297 12.72 -21.66 24.43
CA SER A 297 12.87 -22.82 25.32
C SER A 297 12.14 -22.59 26.63
N TYR A 298 12.26 -21.38 27.18
CA TYR A 298 11.55 -20.98 28.39
C TYR A 298 10.02 -21.05 28.23
N LEU A 299 9.49 -20.57 27.10
CA LEU A 299 8.05 -20.64 26.80
C LEU A 299 7.55 -22.08 26.70
N VAL A 300 8.29 -22.95 26.03
CA VAL A 300 7.94 -24.38 25.88
C VAL A 300 7.97 -25.09 27.24
N GLU A 301 8.99 -24.84 28.05
CA GLU A 301 9.13 -25.44 29.39
C GLU A 301 7.98 -25.02 30.31
N LYS A 302 7.62 -23.74 30.33
CA LYS A 302 6.51 -23.24 31.16
C LYS A 302 5.14 -23.69 30.68
N LYS A 303 5.00 -24.07 29.41
CA LYS A 303 3.71 -24.34 28.76
C LYS A 303 3.85 -25.40 27.65
N PRO A 304 3.69 -26.71 27.97
CA PRO A 304 3.91 -27.81 27.03
C PRO A 304 2.90 -27.93 25.86
N ARG A 305 1.86 -27.06 25.82
CA ARG A 305 0.94 -26.93 24.67
C ARG A 305 1.59 -26.23 23.47
N PHE A 306 2.75 -25.63 23.68
CA PHE A 306 3.53 -24.99 22.63
C PHE A 306 4.68 -25.88 22.18
N ILE A 307 5.01 -25.82 20.88
CA ILE A 307 6.18 -26.49 20.32
C ILE A 307 7.14 -25.44 19.79
N TYR A 308 8.43 -25.57 20.12
CA TYR A 308 9.51 -24.93 19.39
C TYR A 308 10.03 -25.93 18.35
N ASP A 309 9.85 -25.61 17.07
CA ASP A 309 10.35 -26.43 15.98
C ASP A 309 11.45 -25.70 15.21
N ARG A 310 12.69 -26.15 15.41
CA ARG A 310 13.88 -25.63 14.71
C ARG A 310 14.06 -26.26 13.32
N LYS A 311 13.33 -27.34 13.00
CA LYS A 311 13.58 -28.25 11.86
C LYS A 311 12.30 -28.85 11.24
N ASN A 312 11.24 -28.09 11.02
CA ASN A 312 10.16 -28.44 10.07
C ASN A 312 9.62 -29.90 10.18
N GLU A 313 9.42 -30.42 11.40
CA GLU A 313 8.84 -31.75 11.59
C GLU A 313 7.34 -31.63 11.89
N LYS A 314 6.55 -32.14 10.94
CA LYS A 314 5.08 -32.15 10.90
C LYS A 314 4.47 -33.08 11.96
N GLU A 315 4.89 -32.98 13.22
CA GLU A 315 4.33 -33.81 14.29
C GLU A 315 3.60 -32.96 15.33
N SER A 316 2.39 -32.52 14.95
CA SER A 316 1.16 -32.60 15.76
C SER A 316 0.13 -31.58 15.27
N ARG A 317 -1.10 -32.03 15.04
CA ARG A 317 -2.21 -31.20 14.52
C ARG A 317 -2.99 -30.45 15.61
N GLU A 318 -2.59 -30.57 16.88
CA GLU A 318 -3.34 -30.01 18.04
C GLU A 318 -2.56 -28.97 18.86
N LYS A 319 -1.38 -28.54 18.40
CA LYS A 319 -0.48 -27.65 19.15
C LYS A 319 -0.14 -26.39 18.36
N VAL A 320 0.08 -25.28 19.06
CA VAL A 320 0.61 -24.05 18.44
C VAL A 320 2.08 -24.29 18.15
N ILE A 321 2.49 -24.06 16.90
CA ILE A 321 3.89 -24.18 16.51
C ILE A 321 4.49 -22.77 16.65
N TYR A 322 5.31 -22.55 17.66
CA TYR A 322 6.25 -21.43 17.59
C TYR A 322 7.26 -21.77 16.51
N ARG A 323 7.02 -21.31 15.29
CA ARG A 323 8.09 -21.19 14.31
C ARG A 323 8.86 -19.94 14.65
N LEU A 324 9.73 -20.06 15.63
CA LEU A 324 10.68 -18.99 15.89
C LEU A 324 11.72 -19.04 14.79
N TYR A 325 11.38 -18.38 13.67
CA TYR A 325 12.35 -17.88 12.73
C TYR A 325 13.23 -16.93 13.54
N THR A 326 14.34 -17.45 14.06
CA THR A 326 15.51 -16.62 14.20
C THR A 326 15.79 -16.19 12.78
N ALA A 327 15.40 -14.97 12.41
CA ALA A 327 15.26 -14.56 11.03
C ALA A 327 16.63 -14.48 10.35
N CYS A 328 17.07 -15.66 9.94
CA CYS A 328 18.46 -15.95 9.76
C CYS A 328 18.60 -17.28 9.02
N ARG A 329 17.89 -17.38 7.90
CA ARG A 329 18.55 -17.93 6.72
C ARG A 329 19.00 -16.76 5.88
N ARG A 330 20.31 -16.59 5.82
CA ARG A 330 21.09 -15.75 4.89
C ARG A 330 20.70 -15.87 3.39
N LYS A 331 19.64 -16.61 3.03
CA LYS A 331 19.30 -16.89 1.63
C LYS A 331 17.83 -16.77 1.22
N ASN A 332 16.80 -16.88 2.07
CA ASN A 332 15.41 -16.97 1.58
C ASN A 332 14.26 -16.55 2.53
N ASP A 333 14.52 -16.13 3.77
CA ASP A 333 13.44 -15.86 4.73
C ASP A 333 13.30 -14.34 4.95
N ASP A 334 12.65 -13.68 4.00
CA ASP A 334 12.42 -12.24 4.01
C ASP A 334 11.07 -11.89 4.68
N CYS A 335 11.05 -10.85 5.53
CA CYS A 335 9.82 -10.40 6.20
C CYS A 335 8.89 -9.69 5.22
N SER A 336 7.63 -10.15 5.10
CA SER A 336 6.62 -9.46 4.30
C SER A 336 6.24 -8.13 4.98
N LEU A 337 6.47 -7.02 4.28
CA LEU A 337 6.13 -5.68 4.77
C LEU A 337 4.69 -5.29 4.46
N LEU A 338 4.18 -5.76 3.33
CA LEU A 338 2.79 -5.68 2.89
C LEU A 338 2.25 -7.09 2.72
N SER A 339 1.50 -7.54 3.70
CA SER A 339 0.75 -8.78 3.69
C SER A 339 -0.42 -8.57 4.63
#